data_AF-A0A558AMK1-F1
#
_entry.id   AF-A0A558AMK1-F1
#
_cell.length_a   1.000
_cell.length_b   1.000
_cell.length_c   1.000
_cell.angle_alpha   90.00
_cell.angle_beta   90.00
_cell.angle_gamma   90.00
#
_symmetry.space_group_name_H-M   'P 1'
#
loop_
_entity.id
_entity.type
_entity.pdbx_description
1 polymer ?
#
loop_
_entity_poly.entity_id
_entity_poly.type
_entity_poly.pdbx_seq_one_letter_code
_entity_poly.pdbx_strand_id
1 'polypeptide(L)'
;MSGPVLGPNGYSKLVLGMSFADAKQTGLLAGADTPPTGCADYTLTEGTAGVRNVTISDTLGIVSFEASGAHTPERIRVGSTKDELEAAYPALGKSGGGYSAAAGSGSSYLFMVDDRNRVASLLLVGPATC
;
A
#
# COMPACT_ATOMS: atom_id res chain seq x y z
N MET A 1 -14.32 13.73 4.66
CA MET A 1 -13.85 12.46 5.25
C MET A 1 -12.46 12.70 5.80
N SER A 2 -12.23 12.36 7.07
CA SER A 2 -10.93 12.46 7.75
C SER A 2 -10.48 11.05 8.06
N GLY A 3 -9.31 10.63 7.56
CA GLY A 3 -8.77 9.30 7.76
C GLY A 3 -7.31 9.21 7.30
N PRO A 4 -6.62 8.11 7.63
CA PRO A 4 -5.25 7.87 7.18
C PRO A 4 -5.19 7.84 5.65
N VAL A 5 -4.20 8.54 5.08
CA VAL A 5 -4.00 8.62 3.63
C VAL A 5 -2.80 7.77 3.26
N LEU A 6 -3.01 6.76 2.42
CA LEU A 6 -1.93 6.07 1.72
C LEU A 6 -1.61 6.90 0.48
N GLY A 7 -0.56 7.70 0.58
CA GLY A 7 -0.13 8.60 -0.49
C GLY A 7 0.68 7.89 -1.56
N PRO A 8 1.01 8.58 -2.65
CA PRO A 8 1.65 7.96 -3.80
C PRO A 8 3.08 7.48 -3.55
N ASN A 9 3.72 8.02 -2.51
CA ASN A 9 5.09 7.65 -2.14
C ASN A 9 5.15 6.74 -0.91
N GLY A 10 4.03 6.51 -0.21
CA GLY A 10 4.00 5.75 1.05
C GLY A 10 2.99 6.27 2.07
N TYR A 11 3.25 5.95 3.33
CA TYR A 11 2.33 6.18 4.45
C TYR A 11 3.07 6.74 5.67
N SER A 12 2.54 7.83 6.25
CA SER A 12 3.15 8.50 7.40
C SER A 12 4.63 8.85 7.11
N LYS A 13 5.58 8.34 7.90
CA LYS A 13 7.02 8.53 7.70
C LYS A 13 7.67 7.48 6.79
N LEU A 14 6.94 6.42 6.44
CA LEU A 14 7.44 5.33 5.61
C LEU A 14 7.25 5.68 4.15
N VAL A 15 8.28 5.48 3.33
CA VAL A 15 8.24 5.73 1.88
C VAL A 15 8.78 4.54 1.11
N LEU A 16 8.30 4.36 -0.12
CA LEU A 16 8.86 3.39 -1.06
C LEU A 16 10.37 3.61 -1.24
N GLY A 17 11.14 2.52 -1.28
CA GLY A 17 12.60 2.52 -1.37
C GLY A 17 13.34 2.76 -0.04
N MET A 18 12.63 3.06 1.06
CA MET A 18 13.25 3.26 2.36
C MET A 18 13.85 1.95 2.88
N SER A 19 15.12 1.98 3.31
CA SER A 19 15.80 0.79 3.83
C SER A 19 15.13 0.24 5.10
N PHE A 20 15.33 -1.04 5.42
CA PHE A 20 14.87 -1.62 6.69
C PHE A 20 15.37 -0.84 7.91
N ALA A 21 16.64 -0.40 7.89
CA ALA A 21 17.25 0.33 8.99
C ALA A 21 16.55 1.68 9.22
N ASP A 22 16.29 2.43 8.16
CA ASP A 22 15.59 3.72 8.24
C ASP A 22 14.12 3.53 8.62
N ALA A 23 13.46 2.51 8.05
CA ALA A 23 12.08 2.16 8.39
C ALA A 23 11.94 1.80 9.88
N LYS A 24 12.90 1.03 10.42
CA LYS A 24 12.97 0.71 11.86
C LYS A 24 13.13 1.97 12.71
N GLN A 25 13.98 2.92 12.30
CA GLN A 25 14.20 4.17 13.04
C GLN A 25 12.94 5.05 13.12
N THR A 26 11.97 4.88 12.22
CA THR A 26 10.70 5.62 12.31
C THR A 26 9.86 5.23 13.55
N GLY A 27 10.10 4.05 14.12
CA GLY A 27 9.31 3.48 15.21
C GLY A 27 7.93 2.97 14.79
N LEU A 28 7.64 2.92 13.48
CA LEU A 28 6.33 2.51 12.96
C LEU A 28 6.20 1.00 12.73
N LEU A 29 7.32 0.26 12.68
CA LEU A 29 7.30 -1.20 12.50
C LEU A 29 7.17 -1.93 13.84
N ALA A 30 6.20 -2.83 13.94
CA ALA A 30 6.02 -3.69 15.11
C ALA A 30 6.97 -4.89 15.05
N GLY A 31 7.77 -5.11 16.10
CA GLY A 31 8.63 -6.30 16.22
C GLY A 31 9.74 -6.41 15.17
N ALA A 32 10.17 -5.28 14.58
CA ALA A 32 11.20 -5.24 13.54
C ALA A 32 12.63 -5.38 14.11
N ASP A 33 12.91 -6.50 14.77
CA ASP A 33 14.23 -6.80 15.31
C ASP A 33 15.16 -7.44 14.29
N THR A 34 14.57 -8.19 13.36
CA THR A 34 15.31 -8.93 12.33
C THR A 34 15.14 -8.24 10.97
N PRO A 35 16.25 -7.88 10.28
CA PRO A 35 16.20 -7.43 8.89
C PRO A 35 15.60 -8.49 7.94
N PRO A 36 15.03 -8.10 6.80
CA PRO A 36 14.48 -9.06 5.85
C PRO A 36 15.60 -9.88 5.20
N THR A 37 15.27 -11.11 4.80
CA THR A 37 16.09 -11.93 3.89
C THR A 37 15.28 -12.10 2.59
N GLY A 38 15.75 -11.52 1.49
CA GLY A 38 14.91 -11.35 0.30
C GLY A 38 13.81 -10.34 0.59
N CYS A 39 12.56 -10.79 0.70
CA CYS A 39 11.41 -9.93 0.97
C CYS A 39 10.57 -10.45 2.13
N ALA A 40 10.25 -9.55 3.07
CA ALA A 40 9.46 -9.90 4.24
C ALA A 40 8.46 -8.80 4.59
N ASP A 41 7.33 -9.21 5.14
CA ASP A 41 6.28 -8.31 5.59
C ASP A 41 6.49 -7.92 7.05
N TYR A 42 6.34 -6.62 7.33
CA TYR A 42 6.42 -6.05 8.66
C TYR A 42 5.11 -5.35 8.99
N THR A 43 4.46 -5.78 10.06
CA THR A 43 3.25 -5.14 10.57
C THR A 43 3.55 -3.78 11.18
N LEU A 44 2.60 -2.84 11.14
CA LEU A 44 2.75 -1.54 11.78
C LEU A 44 2.32 -1.55 13.25
N THR A 45 2.90 -0.66 14.05
CA THR A 45 2.55 -0.49 15.47
C THR A 45 1.13 0.02 15.70
N GLU A 46 0.53 0.69 14.70
CA GLU A 46 -0.87 1.12 14.72
C GLU A 46 -1.88 -0.02 14.44
N GLY A 47 -1.41 -1.23 14.15
CA GLY A 47 -2.26 -2.37 13.80
C GLY A 47 -2.93 -2.19 12.44
N THR A 48 -4.27 -2.23 12.41
CA THR A 48 -5.08 -2.14 11.18
C THR A 48 -5.80 -0.80 11.04
N ALA A 49 -5.32 0.25 11.71
CA ALA A 49 -5.98 1.56 11.68
C ALA A 49 -5.81 2.27 10.32
N GLY A 50 -4.66 2.12 9.68
CA GLY A 50 -4.35 2.72 8.38
C GLY A 50 -3.74 1.70 7.43
N VAL A 51 -2.47 1.36 7.67
CA VAL A 51 -1.73 0.34 6.91
C VAL A 51 -1.46 -0.85 7.81
N ARG A 52 -1.75 -2.06 7.32
CA ARG A 52 -1.60 -3.30 8.09
C ARG A 52 -0.15 -3.76 8.11
N ASN A 53 0.49 -3.79 6.94
CA ASN A 53 1.88 -4.19 6.79
C ASN A 53 2.58 -3.41 5.66
N VAL A 54 3.90 -3.49 5.66
CA VAL A 54 4.76 -3.11 4.54
C VAL A 54 5.64 -4.28 4.15
N THR A 55 5.83 -4.52 2.86
CA THR A 55 6.82 -5.48 2.38
C THR A 55 8.15 -4.74 2.22
N ILE A 56 9.20 -5.27 2.84
CA ILE A 56 10.55 -4.72 2.78
C ILE A 56 11.48 -5.75 2.14
N SER A 57 12.17 -5.31 1.09
CA SER A 57 13.27 -6.03 0.46
C SER A 57 14.60 -5.70 1.16
N ASP A 58 15.46 -6.70 1.29
CA ASP A 58 16.83 -6.57 1.80
C ASP A 58 17.72 -5.65 0.95
N THR A 59 17.41 -5.52 -0.33
CA THR A 59 18.21 -4.80 -1.34
C THR A 59 17.51 -3.55 -1.84
N LEU A 60 16.17 -3.55 -1.91
CA LEU A 60 15.37 -2.46 -2.49
C LEU A 60 14.69 -1.58 -1.43
N GLY A 61 14.67 -1.99 -0.16
CA GLY A 61 13.92 -1.30 0.90
C GLY A 61 12.41 -1.58 0.80
N ILE A 62 11.57 -0.65 1.26
CA ILE A 62 10.11 -0.80 1.22
C ILE A 62 9.64 -0.85 -0.24
N VAL A 63 9.04 -1.96 -0.65
CA VAL A 63 8.53 -2.15 -2.02
C VAL A 63 7.01 -2.06 -2.10
N SER A 64 6.30 -2.25 -0.99
CA SER A 64 4.84 -2.18 -0.97
C SER A 64 4.25 -1.81 0.40
N PHE A 65 2.99 -1.39 0.38
CA PHE A 65 2.16 -1.12 1.55
C PHE A 65 0.79 -1.79 1.35
N GLU A 66 0.28 -2.51 2.35
CA GLU A 66 -1.09 -3.04 2.35
C GLU A 66 -2.00 -2.17 3.23
N ALA A 67 -2.92 -1.44 2.61
CA ALA A 67 -3.90 -0.65 3.35
C ALA A 67 -4.95 -1.53 4.01
N SER A 68 -5.37 -1.13 5.21
CA SER A 68 -6.52 -1.71 5.92
C SER A 68 -7.60 -0.66 6.15
N GLY A 69 -7.27 0.43 6.86
CA GLY A 69 -8.16 1.58 7.07
C GLY A 69 -7.82 2.82 6.25
N ALA A 70 -6.64 2.86 5.61
CA ALA A 70 -6.20 3.99 4.81
C ALA A 70 -6.95 4.08 3.47
N HIS A 71 -7.06 5.30 2.97
CA HIS A 71 -7.59 5.59 1.64
C HIS A 71 -6.54 6.27 0.75
N THR A 72 -6.69 6.13 -0.55
CA THR A 72 -5.89 6.89 -1.53
C THR A 72 -6.24 8.39 -1.48
N PRO A 73 -5.43 9.29 -2.06
CA PRO A 73 -5.78 10.71 -2.17
C PRO A 73 -7.14 10.95 -2.87
N GLU A 74 -7.48 10.09 -3.83
CA GLU A 74 -8.75 10.08 -4.58
C GLU A 74 -9.91 9.46 -3.78
N ARG A 75 -9.68 9.10 -2.51
CA ARG A 75 -10.65 8.60 -1.52
C ARG A 75 -11.15 7.17 -1.74
N ILE A 76 -10.39 6.35 -2.48
CA ILE A 76 -10.68 4.91 -2.60
C ILE A 76 -10.05 4.16 -1.43
N ARG A 77 -10.81 3.23 -0.84
CA ARG A 77 -10.39 2.38 0.28
C ARG A 77 -10.98 0.99 0.17
N VAL A 78 -10.58 0.09 1.06
CA VAL A 78 -11.27 -1.18 1.26
C VAL A 78 -12.75 -0.93 1.58
N GLY A 79 -13.64 -1.59 0.85
CA GLY A 79 -15.09 -1.45 0.89
C GLY A 79 -15.69 -0.46 -0.12
N SER A 80 -14.88 0.38 -0.78
CA SER A 80 -15.34 1.22 -1.90
C SER A 80 -15.93 0.37 -3.01
N THR A 81 -16.93 0.89 -3.70
CA THR A 81 -17.53 0.21 -4.85
C THR A 81 -16.59 0.26 -6.05
N LYS A 82 -16.74 -0.71 -6.94
CA LYS A 82 -16.05 -0.71 -8.23
C LYS A 82 -16.37 0.56 -9.04
N ASP A 83 -17.60 1.03 -9.02
CA ASP A 83 -18.01 2.24 -9.75
C ASP A 83 -17.32 3.50 -9.19
N GLU A 84 -17.19 3.61 -7.87
CA GLU A 84 -16.40 4.69 -7.24
C GLU A 84 -14.94 4.61 -7.67
N LEU A 85 -14.36 3.40 -7.71
CA LEU A 85 -12.98 3.18 -8.15
C LEU A 85 -12.79 3.61 -9.61
N GLU A 86 -13.66 3.18 -10.52
CA GLU A 86 -13.58 3.53 -11.94
C GLU A 86 -13.82 5.03 -12.19
N ALA A 87 -14.68 5.68 -11.39
CA ALA A 87 -14.89 7.11 -11.45
C ALA A 87 -13.69 7.91 -10.93
N ALA A 88 -13.03 7.43 -9.87
CA ALA A 88 -11.86 8.08 -9.27
C ALA A 88 -10.60 7.98 -10.13
N TYR A 89 -10.43 6.86 -10.84
CA TYR A 89 -9.32 6.65 -11.76
C TYR A 89 -9.85 6.34 -13.16
N PRO A 90 -9.96 7.31 -14.07
CA PRO A 90 -10.48 7.04 -15.42
C PRO A 90 -9.54 6.19 -16.29
N ALA A 91 -8.26 6.06 -15.90
CA ALA A 91 -7.20 5.41 -16.67
C ALA A 91 -6.70 4.11 -16.00
N LEU A 92 -7.58 3.34 -15.34
CA LEU A 92 -7.17 2.10 -14.67
C LEU A 92 -6.73 1.05 -15.68
N GLY A 93 -5.62 0.39 -15.37
CA GLY A 93 -5.32 -0.92 -15.94
C GLY A 93 -6.24 -1.96 -15.32
N LYS A 94 -6.76 -2.88 -16.13
CA LYS A 94 -7.48 -4.06 -15.65
C LYS A 94 -6.69 -5.31 -15.98
N SER A 95 -6.44 -6.15 -14.99
CA SER A 95 -5.76 -7.43 -15.18
C SER A 95 -6.34 -8.48 -14.23
N GLY A 96 -6.85 -9.59 -14.78
CA GLY A 96 -7.53 -10.62 -13.99
C GLY A 96 -8.70 -10.04 -13.17
N GLY A 97 -8.72 -10.37 -11.87
CA GLY A 97 -9.70 -9.87 -10.90
C GLY A 97 -9.33 -8.55 -10.23
N GLY A 98 -8.27 -7.87 -10.68
CA GLY A 98 -7.77 -6.65 -10.08
C GLY A 98 -7.74 -5.45 -11.05
N TYR A 99 -7.57 -4.28 -10.46
CA TYR A 99 -7.37 -3.00 -11.14
C TYR A 99 -6.07 -2.37 -10.66
N SER A 100 -5.39 -1.66 -11.55
CA SER A 100 -4.20 -0.88 -11.22
C SER A 100 -4.37 0.57 -11.66
N ALA A 101 -3.87 1.51 -10.87
CA ALA A 101 -3.81 2.91 -11.22
C ALA A 101 -2.42 3.45 -10.92
N ALA A 102 -1.90 4.33 -11.79
CA ALA A 102 -0.64 5.00 -11.51
C ALA A 102 -0.80 5.90 -10.27
N ALA A 103 0.05 5.70 -9.27
CA ALA A 103 0.09 6.55 -8.08
C ALA A 103 1.05 7.74 -8.29
N GLY A 104 2.09 7.56 -9.11
CA GLY A 104 3.08 8.59 -9.45
C GLY A 104 4.51 8.10 -9.22
N SER A 105 5.49 8.74 -9.85
CA SER A 105 6.93 8.40 -9.69
C SER A 105 7.28 6.92 -9.95
N GLY A 106 6.53 6.25 -10.84
CA GLY A 106 6.71 4.82 -11.15
C GLY A 106 6.01 3.85 -10.21
N SER A 107 5.33 4.33 -9.16
CA SER A 107 4.51 3.51 -8.27
C SER A 107 3.06 3.37 -8.78
N SER A 108 2.38 2.31 -8.33
CA SER A 108 0.99 2.02 -8.68
C SER A 108 0.17 1.63 -7.45
N TYR A 109 -1.10 2.03 -7.44
CA TYR A 109 -2.09 1.43 -6.57
C TYR A 109 -2.64 0.16 -7.23
N LEU A 110 -2.76 -0.91 -6.47
CA LEU A 110 -3.44 -2.14 -6.87
C LEU A 110 -4.70 -2.32 -6.03
N PHE A 111 -5.80 -2.60 -6.70
CA PHE A 111 -7.11 -2.82 -6.09
C PHE A 111 -7.62 -4.20 -6.49
N MET A 112 -7.84 -5.07 -5.50
CA MET A 112 -8.55 -6.33 -5.73
C MET A 112 -10.03 -6.11 -5.45
N VAL A 113 -10.88 -6.57 -6.36
CA VAL A 113 -12.33 -6.43 -6.23
C VAL A 113 -12.96 -7.80 -5.98
N ASP A 114 -13.85 -7.88 -4.99
CA ASP A 114 -14.60 -9.09 -4.66
C ASP A 114 -15.76 -9.38 -5.64
N ASP A 115 -16.42 -10.51 -5.43
CA ASP A 115 -17.61 -10.93 -6.19
C ASP A 115 -18.82 -10.00 -6.02
N ARG A 116 -18.79 -9.10 -5.02
CA ARG A 116 -19.82 -8.08 -4.75
C ARG A 116 -19.46 -6.73 -5.37
N ASN A 117 -18.45 -6.68 -6.24
CA ASN A 117 -17.96 -5.45 -6.88
C ASN A 117 -17.50 -4.39 -5.87
N ARG A 118 -16.83 -4.81 -4.79
CA ARG A 118 -16.20 -3.91 -3.82
C ARG A 118 -14.70 -4.16 -3.71
N VAL A 119 -13.94 -3.09 -3.45
CA VAL A 119 -12.51 -3.17 -3.17
C VAL A 119 -12.30 -4.00 -1.91
N ALA A 120 -11.73 -5.19 -2.06
CA ALA A 120 -11.40 -6.11 -0.97
C ALA A 120 -9.98 -5.90 -0.45
N SER A 121 -9.09 -5.39 -1.30
CA SER A 121 -7.69 -5.10 -0.93
C SER A 121 -7.18 -3.88 -1.69
N LEU A 122 -6.34 -3.09 -1.00
CA LEU A 122 -5.68 -1.92 -1.54
C LEU A 122 -4.19 -2.02 -1.20
N LEU A 123 -3.35 -2.04 -2.23
CA LEU A 123 -1.90 -1.98 -2.09
C LEU A 123 -1.34 -0.75 -2.80
N LEU A 124 -0.28 -0.18 -2.25
CA LEU A 124 0.65 0.67 -3.00
C LEU A 124 1.88 -0.17 -3.30
N VAL A 125 2.31 -0.23 -4.55
CA VAL A 125 3.53 -0.93 -4.99
C VAL A 125 4.49 0.03 -5.68
N GLY A 126 5.77 -0.09 -5.36
CA GLY A 126 6.84 0.66 -5.99
C GLY A 126 7.20 0.13 -7.38
N PRO A 127 8.07 0.86 -8.11
CA PRO A 127 8.55 0.43 -9.43
C PRO A 127 9.44 -0.82 -9.38
N ALA A 128 10.05 -1.08 -8.22
CA ALA A 128 10.80 -2.29 -7.96
C ALA A 128 9.95 -3.20 -7.07
N THR A 129 9.80 -4.45 -7.47
CA THR A 129 9.05 -5.45 -6.70
C THR A 129 9.96 -6.61 -6.34
N CYS A 130 9.55 -7.30 -5.29
CA CYS A 130 9.82 -8.72 -5.14
C CYS A 130 8.91 -9.49 -6.11
#